data_AF-A0A7G8J3W2-F1
#
_entry.id   AF-A0A7G8J3W2-F1
#
_cell.length_a   1.000
_cell.length_b   1.000
_cell.length_c   1.000
_cell.angle_alpha   90.00
_cell.angle_beta   90.00
_cell.angle_gamma   90.00
#
_symmetry.space_group_name_H-M   'P 1'
#
loop_
_entity.id
_entity.type
_entity.pdbx_description
1 polymer ?
#
loop_
_entity_poly.entity_id
_entity_poly.type
_entity_poly.pdbx_seq_one_letter_code
_entity_poly.pdbx_strand_id
1 'polypeptide(L)'
;MKKPPALRNNNGVVQVRLRLDGRDRFINRIGRWDDPVAQAKATAIAAQIWADHQQGILDASLLSYQPAVKGKEVGLLAALSKKAEATRQSSVIHAHRLLLAYGRPLKRRSDVEDLIAIYPRGIPFTSRLGVIAEHS
;
A
#
# COMPACT_ATOMS: atom_id res chain seq x y z
N MET A 1 1.64 -21.22 3.51
CA MET A 1 2.77 -21.25 2.55
C MET A 1 3.76 -22.34 2.94
N LYS A 2 4.30 -23.11 1.98
CA LYS A 2 5.20 -24.25 2.27
C LYS A 2 6.70 -23.96 2.13
N LYS A 3 7.07 -22.90 1.41
CA LYS A 3 8.45 -22.51 1.12
C LYS A 3 8.58 -20.99 1.23
N PRO A 4 9.75 -20.46 1.60
CA PRO A 4 9.97 -19.02 1.60
C PRO A 4 9.79 -18.41 0.21
N PRO A 5 9.44 -17.12 0.12
CA PRO A 5 9.42 -16.40 -1.14
C PRO A 5 10.81 -16.41 -1.79
N ALA A 6 10.83 -16.47 -3.11
CA ALA A 6 12.05 -16.52 -3.90
C ALA A 6 12.14 -15.32 -4.84
N LEU A 7 13.35 -14.78 -4.99
CA LEU A 7 13.63 -13.77 -6.00
C LEU A 7 13.63 -14.42 -7.39
N ARG A 8 13.11 -13.71 -8.37
CA ARG A 8 13.00 -14.17 -9.76
C ARG A 8 13.42 -13.06 -10.71
N ASN A 9 14.22 -13.41 -11.70
CA ASN A 9 14.47 -12.57 -12.87
C ASN A 9 13.31 -12.71 -13.86
N ASN A 10 12.65 -11.60 -14.18
CA ASN A 10 11.61 -11.53 -15.19
C ASN A 10 11.99 -10.48 -16.23
N ASN A 11 12.63 -10.92 -17.31
CA ASN A 11 13.09 -10.07 -18.42
C ASN A 11 13.90 -8.85 -17.93
N GLY A 12 14.83 -9.07 -16.99
CA GLY A 12 15.69 -8.01 -16.44
C GLY A 12 15.06 -7.21 -15.29
N VAL A 13 13.86 -7.56 -14.83
CA VAL A 13 13.19 -6.95 -13.67
C VAL A 13 13.18 -7.93 -12.51
N VAL A 14 13.53 -7.47 -11.30
CA VAL A 14 13.45 -8.31 -10.10
C VAL A 14 12.01 -8.41 -9.60
N GLN A 15 11.59 -9.64 -9.32
CA GLN A 15 10.31 -9.99 -8.72
C GLN A 15 10.52 -10.83 -7.47
N VAL A 16 9.59 -10.74 -6.51
CA VAL A 16 9.49 -11.74 -5.43
C VAL A 16 8.32 -12.65 -5.76
N ARG A 17 8.58 -13.96 -5.90
CA ARG A 17 7.58 -15.00 -6.12
C ARG A 17 7.30 -15.72 -4.81
N LEU A 18 6.04 -15.96 -4.50
CA LEU A 18 5.61 -16.79 -3.38
C LEU A 18 4.41 -17.65 -3.78
N ARG A 19 4.16 -18.75 -3.06
CA ARG A 19 3.05 -19.65 -3.32
C ARG A 19 2.05 -19.65 -2.17
N LEU A 20 0.86 -19.10 -2.43
CA LEU A 20 -0.26 -19.00 -1.49
C LEU A 20 -1.44 -19.79 -2.06
N ASP A 21 -2.08 -20.61 -1.23
CA ASP A 21 -3.26 -21.41 -1.59
C ASP A 21 -3.10 -22.20 -2.90
N GLY A 22 -1.91 -22.77 -3.10
CA GLY A 22 -1.59 -23.55 -4.29
C GLY A 22 -1.34 -22.72 -5.56
N ARG A 23 -1.36 -21.39 -5.49
CA ARG A 23 -1.15 -20.47 -6.62
C ARG A 23 0.08 -19.61 -6.44
N ASP A 24 0.79 -19.35 -7.54
CA ASP A 24 1.92 -18.43 -7.53
C ASP A 24 1.42 -16.97 -7.52
N ARG A 25 2.03 -16.16 -6.66
CA ARG A 25 1.80 -14.72 -6.51
C ARG A 25 3.13 -13.98 -6.64
N PHE A 26 3.06 -12.68 -6.95
CA PHE A 26 4.25 -11.89 -7.28
C PHE A 26 4.19 -10.48 -6.67
N ILE A 27 5.31 -10.05 -6.08
CA ILE A 27 5.60 -8.63 -5.85
C ILE A 27 6.41 -8.11 -7.04
N ASN A 28 5.96 -7.00 -7.61
CA ASN A 28 6.50 -6.41 -8.82
C ASN A 28 7.01 -4.99 -8.56
N ARG A 29 7.58 -4.36 -9.60
CA ARG A 29 7.98 -2.93 -9.57
C ARG A 29 9.04 -2.62 -8.50
N ILE A 30 9.94 -3.56 -8.23
CA ILE A 30 11.00 -3.42 -7.23
C ILE A 30 12.22 -2.70 -7.82
N GLY A 31 12.63 -3.08 -9.04
CA GLY A 31 13.76 -2.50 -9.77
C GLY A 31 14.33 -3.46 -10.80
N ARG A 32 15.49 -3.12 -11.39
CA ARG A 32 16.17 -4.01 -12.35
C ARG A 32 16.87 -5.16 -11.63
N TRP A 33 17.06 -6.28 -12.32
CA TRP A 33 17.70 -7.48 -11.79
C TRP A 33 19.20 -7.28 -11.49
N ASP A 34 19.87 -6.48 -12.32
CA ASP A 34 21.28 -6.12 -12.22
C ASP A 34 21.56 -4.99 -11.22
N ASP A 35 20.51 -4.31 -10.72
CA ASP A 35 20.64 -3.29 -9.69
C ASP A 35 20.75 -3.94 -8.29
N PRO A 36 21.90 -3.81 -7.60
CA PRO A 36 22.10 -4.40 -6.28
C PRO A 36 21.14 -3.82 -5.22
N VAL A 37 20.70 -2.57 -5.37
CA VAL A 37 19.73 -1.95 -4.47
C VAL A 37 18.34 -2.60 -4.64
N ALA A 38 17.97 -2.92 -5.88
CA ALA A 38 16.73 -3.62 -6.16
C ALA A 38 16.74 -5.07 -5.62
N GLN A 39 17.88 -5.77 -5.73
CA GLN A 39 18.09 -7.10 -5.13
C GLN A 39 17.95 -7.07 -3.60
N ALA A 40 18.58 -6.08 -2.95
CA ALA A 40 18.47 -5.90 -1.50
C ALA A 40 17.01 -5.63 -1.07
N LYS A 41 16.29 -4.76 -1.79
CA LYS A 41 14.86 -4.48 -1.54
C LYS A 41 14.01 -5.73 -1.71
N ALA A 42 14.21 -6.49 -2.79
CA ALA A 42 13.46 -7.72 -3.04
C ALA A 42 13.73 -8.77 -1.94
N THR A 43 14.98 -8.88 -1.49
CA THR A 43 15.37 -9.78 -0.40
C THR A 43 14.70 -9.38 0.92
N ALA A 44 14.70 -8.09 1.27
CA ALA A 44 14.03 -7.59 2.47
C ALA A 44 12.51 -7.86 2.43
N ILE A 45 11.86 -7.65 1.28
CA ILE A 45 10.44 -7.97 1.09
C ILE A 45 10.18 -9.47 1.27
N ALA A 46 11.01 -10.33 0.66
CA ALA A 46 10.88 -11.78 0.79
C ALA A 46 11.03 -12.24 2.25
N ALA A 47 12.00 -11.67 2.99
CA ALA A 47 12.21 -11.95 4.40
C ALA A 47 11.02 -11.52 5.27
N GLN A 48 10.47 -10.32 5.03
CA GLN A 48 9.29 -9.82 5.77
C GLN A 48 8.07 -10.71 5.54
N ILE A 49 7.77 -11.06 4.28
CA ILE A 49 6.65 -11.97 3.95
C ILE A 49 6.82 -13.32 4.66
N TRP A 50 8.04 -13.85 4.71
CA TRP A 50 8.30 -15.11 5.40
C TRP A 50 8.08 -14.99 6.90
N ALA A 51 8.59 -13.92 7.53
CA ALA A 51 8.41 -13.66 8.95
C ALA A 51 6.93 -13.53 9.32
N ASP A 52 6.16 -12.73 8.57
CA ASP A 52 4.73 -12.52 8.82
C ASP A 52 3.93 -13.82 8.66
N HIS A 53 4.31 -14.67 7.69
CA HIS A 53 3.74 -15.99 7.55
C HIS A 53 4.03 -16.90 8.75
N GLN A 54 5.27 -16.92 9.27
CA GLN A 54 5.62 -17.71 10.45
C GLN A 54 4.87 -17.25 11.70
N GLN A 55 4.53 -15.96 11.78
CA GLN A 55 3.76 -15.37 12.89
C GLN A 55 2.25 -15.46 12.70
N GLY A 56 1.76 -15.97 11.55
CA GLY A 56 0.33 -16.08 11.26
C GLY A 56 -0.36 -14.74 10.93
N ILE A 57 0.39 -13.67 10.66
CA ILE A 57 -0.11 -12.32 10.40
C ILE A 57 0.07 -11.87 8.94
N LEU A 58 0.39 -12.81 8.05
CA LEU A 58 0.60 -12.54 6.63
C LEU A 58 -0.60 -11.83 5.99
N ASP A 59 -0.34 -10.67 5.37
CA ASP A 59 -1.31 -10.04 4.47
C ASP A 59 -1.40 -10.83 3.15
N ALA A 60 -2.41 -11.71 3.05
CA ALA A 60 -2.64 -12.53 1.86
C ALA A 60 -2.96 -11.72 0.59
N SER A 61 -3.35 -10.44 0.73
CA SER A 61 -3.55 -9.53 -0.43
C SER A 61 -2.23 -9.07 -1.03
N LEU A 62 -1.14 -9.17 -0.26
CA LEU A 62 0.21 -8.73 -0.58
C LEU A 62 0.37 -7.22 -0.81
N LEU A 63 -0.64 -6.43 -0.45
CA LEU A 63 -0.63 -4.98 -0.68
C LEU A 63 0.37 -4.29 0.24
N SER A 64 0.51 -4.76 1.49
CA SER A 64 1.48 -4.22 2.47
C SER A 64 2.94 -4.37 2.03
N TYR A 65 3.23 -5.33 1.15
CA TYR A 65 4.58 -5.63 0.67
C TYR A 65 4.92 -4.97 -0.67
N GLN A 66 3.97 -4.29 -1.32
CA GLN A 66 4.25 -3.64 -2.60
C GLN A 66 5.22 -2.47 -2.41
N PRO A 67 6.27 -2.36 -3.23
CA PRO A 67 7.10 -1.17 -3.24
C PRO A 67 6.26 0.05 -3.58
N ALA A 68 6.38 1.10 -2.78
CA ALA A 68 5.79 2.38 -3.11
C ALA A 68 6.28 2.87 -4.50
N VAL A 69 5.35 3.14 -5.41
CA VAL A 69 5.67 3.60 -6.76
C VAL A 69 5.82 5.12 -6.72
N LYS A 70 6.98 5.64 -7.11
CA LYS A 70 7.30 7.08 -6.99
C LYS A 70 7.05 7.63 -5.56
N GLY A 71 7.27 6.81 -4.54
CA GLY A 71 7.02 7.19 -3.14
C GLY A 71 5.55 7.14 -2.69
N LYS A 72 4.61 6.61 -3.49
CA LYS A 72 3.18 6.54 -3.13
C LYS A 72 2.72 5.12 -2.80
N GLU A 73 1.84 5.01 -1.80
CA GLU A 73 1.14 3.77 -1.39
C GLU A 73 0.05 3.36 -2.38
N VAL A 74 0.42 3.02 -3.61
CA VAL A 74 -0.54 2.78 -4.71
C VAL A 74 -1.57 1.69 -4.39
N GLY A 75 -1.18 0.64 -3.67
CA GLY A 75 -2.08 -0.45 -3.28
C GLY A 75 -3.16 0.00 -2.28
N LEU A 76 -2.75 0.71 -1.23
CA LEU A 76 -3.66 1.24 -0.21
C LEU A 76 -4.56 2.34 -0.78
N LEU A 77 -4.02 3.22 -1.62
CA LEU A 77 -4.81 4.23 -2.34
C LEU A 77 -5.90 3.61 -3.20
N ALA A 78 -5.57 2.57 -3.99
CA ALA A 78 -6.55 1.87 -4.81
C ALA A 78 -7.64 1.18 -3.98
N ALA A 79 -7.28 0.56 -2.86
CA ALA A 79 -8.23 -0.08 -1.95
C ALA A 79 -9.19 0.94 -1.30
N LEU A 80 -8.66 2.07 -0.84
CA LEU A 80 -9.45 3.14 -0.25
C LEU A 80 -10.38 3.82 -1.29
N SER A 81 -9.93 4.06 -2.52
CA SER A 81 -10.79 4.59 -3.60
C SER A 81 -11.95 3.64 -3.88
N LYS A 82 -11.67 2.36 -4.11
CA LYS A 82 -12.70 1.35 -4.40
C LYS A 82 -13.73 1.24 -3.27
N LYS A 83 -13.28 1.25 -2.01
CA LYS A 83 -14.18 1.19 -0.85
C LYS A 83 -14.98 2.49 -0.66
N ALA A 84 -14.37 3.64 -0.92
CA ALA A 84 -15.04 4.94 -0.89
C ALA A 84 -16.15 5.04 -1.94
N GLU A 85 -15.89 4.58 -3.16
CA GLU A 85 -16.89 4.51 -4.25
C GLU A 85 -18.05 3.58 -3.91
N ALA A 86 -17.75 2.39 -3.38
CA ALA A 86 -18.76 1.38 -3.07
C ALA A 86 -19.65 1.73 -1.87
N THR A 87 -19.06 2.30 -0.81
CA THR A 87 -19.76 2.50 0.46
C THR A 87 -20.16 3.94 0.73
N ARG A 88 -19.55 4.91 0.03
CA ARG A 88 -19.67 6.36 0.27
C ARG A 88 -19.43 6.77 1.73
N GLN A 89 -18.72 5.94 2.50
CA GLN A 89 -18.39 6.25 3.89
C GLN A 89 -17.41 7.42 3.96
N SER A 90 -17.79 8.45 4.71
CA SER A 90 -17.01 9.68 4.90
C SER A 90 -15.61 9.40 5.47
N SER A 91 -15.49 8.45 6.40
CA SER A 91 -14.22 8.02 6.99
C SER A 91 -13.26 7.44 5.95
N VAL A 92 -13.77 6.61 5.03
CA VAL A 92 -12.96 5.98 3.96
C VAL A 92 -12.54 7.02 2.92
N ILE A 93 -13.45 7.93 2.54
CA ILE A 93 -13.14 9.06 1.65
C ILE A 93 -12.06 9.96 2.26
N HIS A 94 -12.14 10.23 3.57
CA HIS A 94 -11.18 11.05 4.28
C HIS A 94 -9.80 10.39 4.34
N ALA A 95 -9.74 9.10 4.71
CA ALA A 95 -8.51 8.33 4.71
C ALA A 95 -7.83 8.31 3.32
N HIS A 96 -8.62 8.16 2.24
CA HIS A 96 -8.10 8.23 0.88
C HIS A 96 -7.45 9.59 0.56
N ARG A 97 -8.14 10.70 0.89
CA ARG A 97 -7.64 12.06 0.63
C ARG A 97 -6.40 12.40 1.47
N LEU A 98 -6.40 12.00 2.74
CA LEU A 98 -5.26 12.20 3.63
C LEU A 98 -4.01 11.50 3.09
N LEU A 99 -4.15 10.23 2.68
CA LEU A 99 -3.04 9.47 2.12
C LEU A 99 -2.55 10.05 0.78
N LEU A 100 -3.46 10.57 -0.05
CA LEU A 100 -3.11 11.32 -1.26
C LEU A 100 -2.29 12.58 -0.94
N ALA A 101 -2.68 13.32 0.09
CA ALA A 101 -2.01 14.55 0.53
C ALA A 101 -0.65 14.27 1.17
N TYR A 102 -0.53 13.20 1.96
CA TYR A 102 0.73 12.77 2.55
C TYR A 102 1.79 12.46 1.49
N GLY A 103 1.39 11.74 0.44
CA GLY A 103 2.19 11.54 -0.77
C GLY A 103 3.48 10.73 -0.58
N ARG A 104 3.74 10.21 0.63
CA ARG A 104 4.90 9.38 0.98
C ARG A 104 4.46 7.96 1.40
N PRO A 105 5.39 6.98 1.44
CA PRO A 105 5.07 5.62 1.86
C PRO A 105 4.84 5.52 3.37
N LEU A 106 3.94 4.63 3.81
CA LEU A 106 3.73 4.31 5.23
C LEU A 106 4.52 3.04 5.59
N LYS A 107 5.85 3.15 5.65
CA LYS A 107 6.73 1.99 5.84
C LYS A 107 7.17 1.79 7.28
N ARG A 108 7.23 2.87 8.05
CA ARG A 108 7.73 2.90 9.42
C ARG A 108 6.74 3.63 10.30
N ARG A 109 6.85 3.39 11.61
CA ARG A 109 6.05 4.08 12.62
C ARG A 109 6.14 5.61 12.51
N SER A 110 7.33 6.14 12.24
CA SER A 110 7.54 7.59 12.00
C SER A 110 6.72 8.12 10.83
N ASP A 111 6.53 7.32 9.77
CA ASP A 111 5.74 7.72 8.60
C ASP A 111 4.25 7.82 8.97
N VAL A 112 3.78 6.95 9.88
CA VAL A 112 2.43 6.98 10.45
C VAL A 112 2.26 8.17 11.39
N GLU A 113 3.26 8.47 12.22
CA GLU A 113 3.26 9.63 13.10
C GLU A 113 3.24 10.94 12.30
N ASP A 114 4.01 11.03 11.21
CA ASP A 114 3.98 12.16 10.27
C ASP A 114 2.62 12.29 9.58
N LEU A 115 2.01 11.17 9.16
CA LEU A 115 0.66 11.14 8.59
C LEU A 115 -0.38 11.65 9.60
N ILE A 116 -0.28 11.25 10.86
CA ILE A 116 -1.15 11.71 11.95
C ILE A 116 -0.90 13.19 12.26
N ALA A 117 0.35 13.66 12.17
CA ALA A 117 0.67 15.06 12.40
C ALA A 117 0.09 16.01 11.33
N ILE A 118 -0.01 15.54 10.07
CA ILE A 118 -0.72 16.28 9.01
C ILE A 118 -2.25 16.07 9.04
N TYR A 119 -2.75 15.19 9.91
CA TYR A 119 -4.18 15.03 10.19
C TYR A 119 -4.65 16.31 10.88
N PRO A 120 -5.47 17.15 10.23
CA PRO A 120 -5.81 18.42 10.83
C PRO A 120 -6.68 18.17 12.04
N ARG A 121 -6.55 19.02 13.07
CA ARG A 121 -7.56 19.22 14.12
C ARG A 121 -8.85 19.81 13.50
N GLY A 122 -9.48 19.08 12.59
CA GLY A 122 -10.61 19.50 11.75
C GLY A 122 -10.18 19.94 10.34
N ILE A 123 -10.37 19.07 9.33
CA ILE A 123 -10.59 19.55 7.96
C ILE A 123 -12.09 19.83 7.86
N PRO A 124 -12.52 21.07 7.60
CA PRO A 124 -13.93 21.32 7.33
C PRO A 124 -14.34 20.58 6.07
N PHE A 125 -15.49 19.92 6.14
CA PHE A 125 -16.16 19.32 5.00
C PHE A 125 -16.62 20.44 4.06
N THR A 126 -15.76 20.88 3.14
CA THR A 126 -16.23 21.64 1.98
C THR A 126 -16.56 20.65 0.89
N SER A 127 -17.76 20.08 0.96
CA SER A 127 -18.45 19.60 -0.23
C SER A 127 -18.63 20.79 -1.17
N ARG A 128 -17.95 20.78 -2.32
CA ARG A 128 -18.46 21.47 -3.52
C ARG A 128 -19.74 20.76 -3.94
N LEU A 129 -20.82 21.03 -3.22
CA LEU A 129 -22.23 20.79 -3.55
C LEU A 129 -23.04 21.49 -2.46
N GLY A 130 -22.95 22.82 -2.47
CA GLY A 130 -23.88 23.70 -1.77
C GLY A 130 -24.44 24.65 -2.81
N VAL A 131 -25.51 24.23 -3.47
CA VAL A 131 -26.41 25.13 -4.20
C VAL A 131 -27.83 24.70 -3.85
N ILE A 132 -28.41 25.49 -2.94
CA ILE A 132 -29.82 25.74 -2.64
C ILE A 132 -30.53 24.69 -1.77
N ALA A 133 -30.71 25.03 -0.49
CA ALA A 133 -32.03 25.04 0.14
C ALA A 133 -31.95 25.74 1.51
N GLU A 134 -32.00 27.06 1.52
CA GLU A 134 -32.64 27.81 2.61
C GLU A 134 -33.35 29.00 1.97
N HIS A 135 -34.69 29.01 2.03
CA HIS A 135 -35.47 30.09 2.65
C HIS A 135 -36.97 29.78 2.52
N SER A 136 -37.60 29.83 3.70
CA SER A 136 -39.03 30.00 4.00
C SER A 136 -39.96 28.78 3.86
#